data_AF-A0AAD5ID61-F1
#
_entry.id   AF-A0AAD5ID61-F1
#
_cell.length_a   1.000
_cell.length_b   1.000
_cell.length_c   1.000
_cell.angle_alpha   90.00
_cell.angle_beta   90.00
_cell.angle_gamma   90.00
#
_symmetry.space_group_name_H-M   'P 1'
#
loop_
_entity.id
_entity.type
_entity.pdbx_description
1 polymer ?
#
loop_
_entity_poly.entity_id
_entity_poly.type
_entity_poly.pdbx_seq_one_letter_code
_entity_poly.pdbx_strand_id
1 'polypeptide(L)'
;MAQGYLGFKQNQELEVVGEEYFDMLAMCSFFLDFIKDDGDNIIACKMHDIVHDFAQFLVKNECFTMGTSSDGESSCSYGNAHHLKMTLEDEQASFPTNIFKLRSLFVEWSFEDSSSLDYLRGSLEIRGLGYVRDGAEAKNANLRSKKYLLHLELYFDYRSEASSTEVSTKDEAVLEALHPTPNLEKLVLNGYRGITMSFDWMGSLTQLKKLTLEDCINCEYLPPLGKLPMLQTLEVRGMRGLKRVGNEFLGIKNNDSSSSSSSLIFFPKLNRLFFNKLENLVDWEYEITKDIAIMPCLSYCEIDHCPKLKALPNHFLQATSLKGLDISDCPVLKQWAEIYHHLPITSYCEKRRHFLETQRRALEFLRQLTI
;
A
#
# COMPACT_ATOMS: atom_id res chain seq x y z
N MET A 1 -11.39 2.74 5.31
CA MET A 1 -12.27 2.12 6.34
C MET A 1 -13.32 3.13 6.73
N ALA A 2 -14.61 2.75 6.70
CA ALA A 2 -15.76 3.65 6.84
C ALA A 2 -16.05 4.09 8.28
N GLN A 3 -15.05 4.63 9.00
CA GLN A 3 -15.12 5.24 10.35
C GLN A 3 -15.88 4.46 11.46
N GLY A 4 -16.18 3.17 11.27
CA GLY A 4 -16.98 2.36 12.21
C GLY A 4 -18.48 2.27 11.91
N TYR A 5 -18.95 2.84 10.79
CA TYR A 5 -20.36 2.81 10.38
C TYR A 5 -20.82 1.46 9.79
N LEU A 6 -19.91 0.58 9.39
CA LEU A 6 -20.24 -0.77 8.92
C LEU A 6 -20.51 -1.69 10.12
N GLY A 7 -21.78 -2.07 10.30
CA GLY A 7 -22.21 -2.91 11.41
C GLY A 7 -21.61 -4.32 11.36
N PHE A 8 -20.70 -4.63 12.28
CA PHE A 8 -20.05 -5.93 12.35
C PHE A 8 -21.01 -7.02 12.85
N LYS A 9 -21.29 -8.01 11.99
CA LYS A 9 -21.88 -9.30 12.39
C LYS A 9 -20.78 -10.36 12.40
N GLN A 10 -20.75 -11.18 13.46
CA GLN A 10 -19.78 -12.27 13.57
C GLN A 10 -19.89 -13.21 12.35
N ASN A 11 -18.73 -13.60 11.79
CA ASN A 11 -18.52 -14.39 10.56
C ASN A 11 -18.72 -13.70 9.20
N GLN A 12 -18.93 -12.38 9.11
CA GLN A 12 -18.81 -11.67 7.82
C GLN A 12 -17.50 -10.86 7.76
N GLU A 13 -16.77 -10.99 6.65
CA GLU A 13 -15.63 -10.11 6.33
C GLU A 13 -16.17 -8.68 6.10
N LEU A 14 -15.47 -7.65 6.62
CA LEU A 14 -15.87 -6.23 6.47
C LEU A 14 -15.90 -5.79 5.01
N GLU A 15 -15.10 -6.49 4.22
CA GLU A 15 -15.09 -6.61 2.78
C GLU A 15 -16.52 -6.85 2.25
N VAL A 16 -17.08 -8.05 2.40
CA VAL A 16 -18.42 -8.44 1.88
C VAL A 16 -19.51 -7.46 2.32
N VAL A 17 -19.48 -7.03 3.59
CA VAL A 17 -20.45 -6.04 4.11
C VAL A 17 -20.33 -4.72 3.35
N GLY A 18 -19.11 -4.27 3.03
CA GLY A 18 -18.89 -3.06 2.24
C GLY A 18 -19.40 -3.15 0.79
N GLU A 19 -19.40 -4.34 0.19
CA GLU A 19 -20.00 -4.60 -1.14
C GLU A 19 -21.50 -4.38 -1.11
N GLU A 20 -22.20 -5.03 -0.17
CA GLU A 20 -23.65 -4.92 0.00
C GLU A 20 -24.11 -3.46 0.19
N TYR A 21 -23.33 -2.63 0.90
CA TYR A 21 -23.61 -1.20 1.04
C TYR A 21 -23.31 -0.40 -0.24
N PHE A 22 -22.23 -0.70 -0.98
CA PHE A 22 -21.93 0.00 -2.24
C PHE A 22 -23.00 -0.29 -3.29
N ASP A 23 -23.38 -1.56 -3.46
CA ASP A 23 -24.45 -1.98 -4.38
C ASP A 23 -25.80 -1.37 -3.98
N MET A 24 -26.12 -1.33 -2.68
CA MET A 24 -27.34 -0.68 -2.20
C MET A 24 -27.34 0.83 -2.52
N LEU A 25 -26.22 1.53 -2.35
CA LEU A 25 -26.10 2.95 -2.71
C LEU A 25 -26.24 3.17 -4.23
N ALA A 26 -25.59 2.33 -5.04
CA ALA A 26 -25.72 2.35 -6.50
C ALA A 26 -27.17 2.10 -6.95
N MET A 27 -27.85 1.08 -6.41
CA MET A 27 -29.26 0.80 -6.68
C MET A 27 -30.19 1.93 -6.25
N CYS A 28 -29.87 2.64 -5.17
CA CYS A 28 -30.59 3.84 -4.72
C CYS A 28 -30.30 5.10 -5.57
N SER A 29 -29.58 4.99 -6.70
CA SER A 29 -29.20 6.12 -7.58
C SER A 29 -28.39 7.22 -6.87
N PHE A 30 -27.71 6.86 -5.78
CA PHE A 30 -26.80 7.74 -5.04
C PHE A 30 -25.54 8.04 -5.87
N PHE A 31 -25.16 7.10 -6.74
CA PHE A 31 -24.13 7.21 -7.76
C PHE A 31 -24.73 7.12 -9.16
N LEU A 32 -24.15 7.86 -10.10
CA LEU A 32 -24.47 8.02 -11.52
C LEU A 32 -23.19 7.78 -12.35
N ASP A 33 -23.28 7.83 -13.68
CA ASP A 33 -22.13 7.91 -14.60
C ASP A 33 -20.99 6.90 -14.32
N PHE A 34 -21.34 5.61 -14.17
CA PHE A 34 -20.36 4.55 -13.93
C PHE A 34 -19.41 4.36 -15.12
N ILE A 35 -18.16 4.77 -14.94
CA ILE A 35 -17.05 4.49 -15.86
C ILE A 35 -16.50 3.11 -15.52
N LYS A 36 -16.26 2.28 -16.53
CA LYS A 36 -15.74 0.92 -16.40
C LYS A 36 -14.42 0.74 -17.16
N ASP A 37 -13.59 -0.18 -16.70
CA ASP A 37 -12.41 -0.65 -17.46
C ASP A 37 -12.78 -1.75 -18.48
N ASP A 38 -11.79 -2.18 -19.27
CA ASP A 38 -11.94 -3.21 -20.30
C ASP A 38 -12.37 -4.59 -19.74
N GLY A 39 -12.33 -4.79 -18.43
CA GLY A 39 -12.84 -5.97 -17.72
C GLY A 39 -14.28 -5.81 -17.20
N ASP A 40 -15.01 -4.77 -17.64
CA ASP A 40 -16.36 -4.39 -17.18
C ASP A 40 -16.44 -4.01 -15.68
N ASN A 41 -15.29 -3.82 -15.03
CA ASN A 41 -15.20 -3.44 -13.62
C ASN A 41 -15.37 -1.92 -13.49
N ILE A 42 -16.24 -1.46 -12.59
CA ILE A 42 -16.41 -0.03 -12.29
C ILE A 42 -15.07 0.55 -11.79
N ILE A 43 -14.56 1.58 -12.48
CA ILE A 43 -13.35 2.36 -12.10
C ILE A 43 -13.70 3.69 -11.45
N ALA A 44 -14.81 4.30 -11.84
CA ALA A 44 -15.31 5.54 -11.26
C ALA A 44 -16.83 5.62 -11.40
N CYS A 45 -17.45 6.50 -10.63
CA CYS A 45 -18.81 6.97 -10.84
C CYS A 45 -18.90 8.43 -10.41
N LYS A 46 -20.02 9.10 -10.71
CA LYS A 46 -20.31 10.46 -10.24
C LYS A 46 -21.30 10.37 -9.08
N MET A 47 -21.08 11.06 -7.96
CA MET A 47 -22.15 11.20 -6.95
C MET A 47 -23.24 12.12 -7.49
N HIS A 48 -24.51 11.81 -7.18
CA HIS A 48 -25.63 12.69 -7.56
C HIS A 48 -25.47 14.07 -6.91
N ASP A 49 -25.66 15.16 -7.67
CA ASP A 49 -25.35 16.54 -7.25
C ASP A 49 -25.98 16.92 -5.89
N ILE A 50 -27.26 16.63 -5.66
CA ILE A 50 -27.96 16.81 -4.36
C ILE A 50 -27.23 16.12 -3.18
N VAL A 51 -26.67 14.92 -3.40
CA VAL A 51 -25.94 14.16 -2.38
C VAL A 51 -24.56 14.78 -2.14
N HIS A 52 -23.91 15.26 -3.20
CA HIS A 52 -22.66 16.01 -3.11
C HIS A 52 -22.84 17.33 -2.33
N ASP A 53 -23.87 18.11 -2.65
CA ASP A 53 -24.23 19.34 -1.93
C ASP A 53 -24.51 19.07 -0.44
N PHE A 54 -25.22 17.96 -0.14
CA PHE A 54 -25.49 17.54 1.23
C PHE A 54 -24.23 17.07 1.98
N ALA A 55 -23.34 16.33 1.30
CA ALA A 55 -22.05 15.93 1.85
C ALA A 55 -21.19 17.15 2.15
N GLN A 56 -21.04 18.09 1.20
CA GLN A 56 -20.34 19.36 1.39
C GLN A 56 -20.95 20.18 2.54
N PHE A 57 -22.27 20.23 2.67
CA PHE A 57 -22.95 20.89 3.79
C PHE A 57 -22.57 20.28 5.15
N LEU A 58 -22.52 18.94 5.24
CA LEU A 58 -22.12 18.23 6.46
C LEU A 58 -20.64 18.41 6.80
N VAL A 59 -19.75 18.36 5.80
CA VAL A 59 -18.28 18.43 6.02
C VAL A 59 -17.71 19.86 6.01
N LYS A 60 -18.55 20.89 5.86
CA LYS A 60 -18.18 22.31 5.67
C LYS A 60 -17.18 22.90 6.68
N ASN A 61 -17.04 22.29 7.85
CA ASN A 61 -16.10 22.72 8.90
C ASN A 61 -14.99 21.69 9.19
N GLU A 62 -14.96 20.56 8.47
CA GLU A 62 -14.08 19.41 8.73
C GLU A 62 -13.25 18.99 7.51
N CYS A 63 -13.73 19.18 6.29
CA CYS A 63 -13.00 18.93 5.04
C CYS A 63 -12.74 20.24 4.30
N PHE A 64 -11.53 20.43 3.79
CA PHE A 64 -11.11 21.63 3.08
C PHE A 64 -10.30 21.28 1.83
N THR A 65 -10.48 22.09 0.77
CA THR A 65 -9.75 21.98 -0.50
C THR A 65 -9.07 23.31 -0.76
N MET A 66 -7.74 23.32 -0.86
CA MET A 66 -6.93 24.49 -1.18
C MET A 66 -6.37 24.35 -2.60
N GLY A 67 -6.73 25.28 -3.48
CA GLY A 67 -6.10 25.50 -4.78
C GLY A 67 -5.51 26.91 -4.82
N THR A 68 -4.29 27.05 -5.34
CA THR A 68 -3.57 28.33 -5.36
C THR A 68 -3.95 29.18 -6.58
N SER A 69 -5.23 29.57 -6.69
CA SER A 69 -5.64 30.61 -7.63
C SER A 69 -5.05 31.96 -7.20
N SER A 70 -4.52 32.74 -8.15
CA SER A 70 -3.75 33.98 -7.93
C SER A 70 -4.50 35.18 -7.31
N ASP A 71 -5.70 34.99 -6.75
CA ASP A 71 -6.58 36.04 -6.25
C ASP A 71 -6.71 36.04 -4.72
N GLY A 72 -5.72 36.64 -4.06
CA GLY A 72 -5.85 37.19 -2.70
C GLY A 72 -5.48 36.27 -1.54
N GLU A 73 -4.87 36.87 -0.51
CA GLU A 73 -4.53 36.21 0.77
C GLU A 73 -5.79 35.81 1.56
N SER A 74 -6.37 34.65 1.26
CA SER A 74 -7.35 34.04 2.16
C SER A 74 -6.64 33.38 3.34
N SER A 75 -6.42 34.14 4.42
CA SER A 75 -5.90 33.63 5.70
C SER A 75 -6.93 32.74 6.42
N CYS A 76 -7.28 31.60 5.82
CA CYS A 76 -8.23 30.66 6.38
C CYS A 76 -7.63 29.97 7.61
N SER A 77 -8.31 30.10 8.75
CA SER A 77 -7.95 29.38 9.97
C SER A 77 -8.41 27.93 9.87
N TYR A 78 -7.52 27.02 9.47
CA TYR A 78 -7.81 25.58 9.33
C TYR A 78 -7.86 24.82 10.68
N GLY A 79 -8.01 25.51 11.81
CA GLY A 79 -7.93 24.93 13.16
C GLY A 79 -8.99 23.86 13.52
N ASN A 80 -9.99 23.67 12.66
CA ASN A 80 -11.01 22.63 12.76
C ASN A 80 -10.92 21.54 11.66
N ALA A 81 -10.00 21.66 10.71
CA ALA A 81 -9.85 20.69 9.63
C ALA A 81 -9.48 19.30 10.15
N HIS A 82 -10.23 18.28 9.71
CA HIS A 82 -9.92 16.86 9.87
C HIS A 82 -9.40 16.25 8.57
N HIS A 83 -9.80 16.75 7.40
CA HIS A 83 -9.31 16.35 6.10
C HIS A 83 -8.96 17.58 5.27
N LEU A 84 -7.81 17.56 4.57
CA LEU A 84 -7.33 18.68 3.75
C LEU A 84 -6.75 18.14 2.45
N LYS A 85 -7.29 18.60 1.30
CA LYS A 85 -6.63 18.52 0.01
C LYS A 85 -5.87 19.81 -0.25
N MET A 86 -4.66 19.66 -0.76
CA MET A 86 -3.82 20.75 -1.20
C MET A 86 -3.36 20.45 -2.62
N THR A 87 -3.69 21.35 -3.55
CA THR A 87 -3.18 21.32 -4.93
C THR A 87 -2.36 22.60 -5.11
N LEU A 88 -1.03 22.46 -5.09
CA LEU A 88 -0.13 23.60 -5.20
C LEU A 88 0.30 23.74 -6.66
N GLU A 89 -0.31 24.71 -7.35
CA GLU A 89 -0.05 24.99 -8.77
C GLU A 89 1.17 25.90 -8.98
N ASP A 90 1.73 26.45 -7.89
CA ASP A 90 2.79 27.47 -7.90
C ASP A 90 3.98 27.08 -7.00
N GLU A 91 5.20 27.44 -7.41
CA GLU A 91 6.45 27.07 -6.71
C GLU A 91 6.64 27.79 -5.36
N GLN A 92 5.81 28.79 -5.06
CA GLN A 92 5.90 29.66 -3.88
C GLN A 92 4.84 29.36 -2.79
N ALA A 93 4.12 28.25 -2.93
CA ALA A 93 2.98 27.97 -2.05
C ALA A 93 3.38 27.20 -0.79
N SER A 94 3.15 27.82 0.37
CA SER A 94 3.54 27.31 1.69
C SER A 94 2.44 26.54 2.42
N PHE A 95 2.82 25.59 3.29
CA PHE A 95 1.84 24.85 4.09
C PHE A 95 1.10 25.77 5.08
N PRO A 96 -0.22 25.59 5.25
CA PRO A 96 -0.98 26.33 6.25
C PRO A 96 -0.50 25.98 7.66
N THR A 97 -0.36 27.03 8.47
CA THR A 97 -0.07 26.90 9.89
C THR A 97 -1.36 26.57 10.68
N ASN A 98 -1.22 25.89 11.82
CA ASN A 98 -2.29 25.53 12.76
C ASN A 98 -3.31 24.44 12.32
N ILE A 99 -2.84 23.31 11.78
CA ILE A 99 -3.66 22.15 11.36
C ILE A 99 -3.75 21.01 12.40
N PHE A 100 -3.79 21.35 13.70
CA PHE A 100 -3.62 20.41 14.83
C PHE A 100 -4.69 19.31 15.00
N LYS A 101 -5.77 19.32 14.21
CA LYS A 101 -6.84 18.30 14.24
C LYS A 101 -6.85 17.38 13.03
N LEU A 102 -5.93 17.58 12.08
CA LEU A 102 -5.95 16.86 10.82
C LEU A 102 -5.76 15.34 11.01
N ARG A 103 -6.56 14.56 10.29
CA ARG A 103 -6.59 13.09 10.26
C ARG A 103 -6.16 12.52 8.91
N SER A 104 -6.30 13.31 7.84
CA SER A 104 -5.76 12.99 6.52
C SER A 104 -5.34 14.26 5.79
N LEU A 105 -4.11 14.26 5.28
CA LEU A 105 -3.64 15.25 4.32
C LEU A 105 -3.43 14.55 2.98
N PHE A 106 -3.90 15.19 1.91
CA PHE A 106 -3.58 14.88 0.53
C PHE A 106 -2.83 16.08 -0.05
N VAL A 107 -1.60 15.87 -0.52
CA VAL A 107 -0.77 16.91 -1.15
C VAL A 107 -0.50 16.52 -2.60
N GLU A 108 -0.87 17.41 -3.51
CA GLU A 108 -0.69 17.32 -4.95
C GLU A 108 0.30 18.44 -5.33
N TRP A 109 1.58 18.13 -5.07
CA TRP A 109 2.73 19.05 -4.98
C TRP A 109 2.55 20.11 -3.85
N SER A 110 3.57 20.75 -3.28
CA SER A 110 5.04 20.63 -3.37
C SER A 110 5.63 20.34 -1.96
N PHE A 111 6.75 20.95 -1.55
CA PHE A 111 7.31 20.84 -0.18
C PHE A 111 7.98 22.14 0.34
N GLU A 112 7.18 23.06 0.90
CA GLU A 112 7.70 24.15 1.74
C GLU A 112 7.25 24.03 3.21
N ASP A 113 8.22 23.64 4.07
CA ASP A 113 8.23 23.70 5.53
C ASP A 113 7.08 22.96 6.29
N SER A 114 7.17 21.63 6.36
CA SER A 114 6.14 20.74 6.95
C SER A 114 6.06 20.74 8.50
N SER A 115 6.58 21.76 9.17
CA SER A 115 6.64 21.88 10.64
C SER A 115 5.27 21.94 11.31
N SER A 116 4.21 22.34 10.59
CA SER A 116 2.82 22.33 11.09
C SER A 116 2.20 20.92 11.19
N LEU A 117 2.83 19.89 10.61
CA LEU A 117 2.29 18.53 10.50
C LEU A 117 2.73 17.54 11.60
N ASP A 118 3.53 17.96 12.58
CA ASP A 118 4.04 17.09 13.66
C ASP A 118 2.92 16.43 14.51
N TYR A 119 1.73 17.04 14.49
CA TYR A 119 0.53 16.59 15.22
C TYR A 119 -0.44 15.74 14.38
N LEU A 120 -0.15 15.49 13.10
CA LEU A 120 -1.00 14.71 12.20
C LEU A 120 -1.27 13.30 12.78
N ARG A 121 -2.55 12.96 12.96
CA ARG A 121 -2.99 11.70 13.59
C ARG A 121 -3.73 10.81 12.59
N GLY A 122 -3.18 9.65 12.27
CA GLY A 122 -3.83 8.70 11.37
C GLY A 122 -3.09 8.55 10.05
N SER A 123 -3.60 9.16 8.97
CA SER A 123 -3.13 8.88 7.59
C SER A 123 -2.47 10.08 6.91
N LEU A 124 -1.45 9.81 6.10
CA LEU A 124 -0.81 10.78 5.19
C LEU A 124 -0.67 10.14 3.81
N GLU A 125 -1.07 10.86 2.77
CA GLU A 125 -0.87 10.49 1.38
C GLU A 125 0.00 11.55 0.70
N ILE A 126 1.11 11.10 0.10
CA ILE A 126 2.03 11.95 -0.64
C ILE A 126 2.09 11.42 -2.07
N ARG A 127 1.75 12.28 -3.03
CA ARG A 127 1.86 12.01 -4.46
C ARG A 127 3.01 12.81 -5.09
N GLY A 128 3.31 12.53 -6.34
CA GLY A 128 4.32 13.25 -7.12
C GLY A 128 5.78 12.97 -6.75
N LEU A 129 6.10 11.93 -5.98
CA LEU A 129 7.47 11.71 -5.48
C LEU A 129 8.51 11.50 -6.59
N GLY A 130 8.11 11.06 -7.79
CA GLY A 130 8.99 10.94 -8.95
C GLY A 130 9.35 12.27 -9.61
N TYR A 131 8.67 13.37 -9.25
CA TYR A 131 8.97 14.74 -9.70
C TYR A 131 9.98 15.43 -8.77
N VAL A 132 9.87 15.25 -7.45
CA VAL A 132 10.77 15.77 -6.39
C VAL A 132 12.23 15.76 -6.82
N ARG A 133 12.96 16.88 -6.77
CA ARG A 133 14.27 16.98 -7.47
C ARG A 133 15.35 16.03 -6.93
N ASP A 134 15.46 15.91 -5.61
CA ASP A 134 16.46 15.08 -4.95
C ASP A 134 16.04 14.70 -3.50
N GLY A 135 16.90 13.94 -2.81
CA GLY A 135 16.67 13.57 -1.41
C GLY A 135 16.73 14.74 -0.41
N ALA A 136 17.37 15.87 -0.72
CA ALA A 136 17.37 17.03 0.17
C ALA A 136 15.98 17.71 0.17
N GLU A 137 15.34 17.81 -0.99
CA GLU A 137 13.95 18.26 -1.11
C GLU A 137 12.99 17.28 -0.41
N ALA A 138 13.14 15.97 -0.64
CA ALA A 138 12.31 14.95 0.01
C ALA A 138 12.38 14.99 1.56
N LYS A 139 13.54 15.40 2.12
CA LYS A 139 13.73 15.54 3.57
C LYS A 139 12.82 16.61 4.21
N ASN A 140 12.37 17.60 3.44
CA ASN A 140 11.44 18.64 3.91
C ASN A 140 10.06 18.07 4.29
N ALA A 141 9.72 16.87 3.81
CA ALA A 141 8.54 16.12 4.26
C ALA A 141 8.57 15.80 5.76
N ASN A 142 9.77 15.70 6.35
CA ASN A 142 10.02 15.47 7.77
C ASN A 142 9.07 14.42 8.38
N LEU A 143 8.99 13.22 7.79
CA LEU A 143 8.05 12.19 8.25
C LEU A 143 8.42 11.64 9.63
N ARG A 144 9.70 11.70 9.99
CA ARG A 144 10.25 11.24 11.27
C ARG A 144 9.74 12.04 12.47
N SER A 145 9.37 13.33 12.30
CA SER A 145 8.80 14.15 13.38
C SER A 145 7.33 13.81 13.65
N LYS A 146 6.62 13.23 12.68
CA LYS A 146 5.16 12.98 12.70
C LYS A 146 4.84 11.73 13.53
N LYS A 147 5.12 11.79 14.83
CA LYS A 147 5.10 10.67 15.79
C LYS A 147 3.75 9.95 15.92
N TYR A 148 2.65 10.62 15.56
CA TYR A 148 1.29 10.07 15.62
C TYR A 148 0.74 9.59 14.26
N LEU A 149 1.57 9.59 13.22
CA LEU A 149 1.22 9.01 11.93
C LEU A 149 1.22 7.47 12.04
N LEU A 150 0.12 6.85 11.62
CA LEU A 150 -0.09 5.40 11.67
C LEU A 150 -0.15 4.79 10.26
N HIS A 151 -0.65 5.53 9.28
CA HIS A 151 -0.75 5.08 7.89
C HIS A 151 -0.04 6.08 6.98
N LEU A 152 0.81 5.57 6.09
CA LEU A 152 1.51 6.35 5.09
C LEU A 152 1.31 5.74 3.70
N GLU A 153 0.98 6.56 2.71
CA GLU A 153 0.90 6.17 1.31
C GLU A 153 1.81 7.08 0.48
N LEU A 154 2.73 6.48 -0.25
CA LEU A 154 3.76 7.15 -1.05
C LEU A 154 3.58 6.75 -2.52
N TYR A 155 3.22 7.73 -3.36
CA TYR A 155 3.05 7.54 -4.81
C TYR A 155 4.12 8.34 -5.55
N PHE A 156 4.90 7.66 -6.39
CA PHE A 156 5.91 8.29 -7.25
C PHE A 156 5.32 8.89 -8.53
N ASP A 157 4.08 8.53 -8.85
CA ASP A 157 3.30 8.89 -10.04
C ASP A 157 3.98 8.52 -11.36
N TYR A 158 3.24 7.76 -12.17
CA TYR A 158 3.78 7.04 -13.32
C TYR A 158 4.30 8.01 -14.41
N ARG A 159 5.63 8.13 -14.54
CA ARG A 159 6.26 8.63 -15.77
C ARG A 159 6.27 7.53 -16.83
N SER A 160 6.14 7.95 -18.09
CA SER A 160 6.43 7.17 -19.31
C SER A 160 7.69 6.30 -19.16
N GLU A 161 7.71 5.13 -19.82
CA GLU A 161 8.65 3.99 -19.66
C GLU A 161 10.15 4.24 -19.99
N ALA A 162 10.64 5.48 -19.91
CA ALA A 162 12.05 5.81 -20.01
C ALA A 162 12.80 5.41 -18.71
N SER A 163 13.19 4.14 -18.60
CA SER A 163 14.03 3.59 -17.53
C SER A 163 15.51 3.98 -17.68
N SER A 164 15.82 5.27 -17.52
CA SER A 164 17.22 5.73 -17.37
C SER A 164 17.73 5.44 -15.95
N THR A 165 18.98 5.01 -15.83
CA THR A 165 19.67 4.77 -14.53
C THR A 165 19.59 5.95 -13.57
N GLU A 166 19.67 7.18 -14.10
CA GLU A 166 19.54 8.43 -13.35
C GLU A 166 18.19 8.57 -12.61
N VAL A 167 17.11 8.01 -13.16
CA VAL A 167 15.77 8.04 -12.55
C VAL A 167 15.67 7.04 -11.40
N SER A 168 16.29 5.86 -11.53
CA SER A 168 16.33 4.87 -10.45
C SER A 168 17.13 5.36 -9.24
N THR A 169 18.32 5.94 -9.46
CA THR A 169 19.15 6.49 -8.37
C THR A 169 18.51 7.69 -7.69
N LYS A 170 17.73 8.48 -8.44
CA LYS A 170 16.96 9.61 -7.92
C LYS A 170 15.84 9.13 -6.99
N ASP A 171 15.02 8.18 -7.42
CA ASP A 171 13.94 7.63 -6.60
C ASP A 171 14.48 6.94 -5.34
N GLU A 172 15.61 6.23 -5.45
CA GLU A 172 16.35 5.65 -4.31
C GLU A 172 16.73 6.74 -3.28
N ALA A 173 17.32 7.85 -3.73
CA ALA A 173 17.70 8.96 -2.85
C ALA A 173 16.51 9.67 -2.20
N VAL A 174 15.40 9.83 -2.93
CA VAL A 174 14.13 10.39 -2.41
C VAL A 174 13.55 9.48 -1.33
N LEU A 175 13.41 8.18 -1.61
CA LEU A 175 12.77 7.24 -0.69
C LEU A 175 13.60 6.96 0.57
N GLU A 176 14.93 6.92 0.45
CA GLU A 176 15.83 6.92 1.61
C GLU A 176 15.61 8.18 2.45
N ALA A 177 15.68 9.37 1.86
CA ALA A 177 15.61 10.63 2.59
C ALA A 177 14.28 10.91 3.32
N LEU A 178 13.15 10.36 2.84
CA LEU A 178 11.83 10.53 3.44
C LEU A 178 11.76 10.09 4.92
N HIS A 179 12.53 9.06 5.33
CA HIS A 179 12.64 8.57 6.72
C HIS A 179 11.31 8.54 7.51
N PRO A 180 10.38 7.60 7.20
CA PRO A 180 9.11 7.46 7.90
C PRO A 180 9.24 7.19 9.41
N THR A 181 8.20 7.51 10.18
CA THR A 181 8.13 7.22 11.62
C THR A 181 8.06 5.70 11.89
N PRO A 182 8.78 5.16 12.90
CA PRO A 182 8.75 3.73 13.24
C PRO A 182 7.40 3.25 13.83
N ASN A 183 6.51 4.19 14.15
CA ASN A 183 5.16 3.92 14.70
C ASN A 183 4.12 3.55 13.62
N LEU A 184 4.49 3.52 12.33
CA LEU A 184 3.56 3.17 11.26
C LEU A 184 3.00 1.76 11.41
N GLU A 185 1.68 1.65 11.26
CA GLU A 185 0.93 0.39 11.16
C GLU A 185 0.63 0.00 9.71
N LYS A 186 0.51 0.97 8.79
CA LYS A 186 0.30 0.73 7.34
C LYS A 186 1.29 1.55 6.51
N LEU A 187 1.91 0.92 5.52
CA LEU A 187 2.68 1.58 4.47
C LEU A 187 2.20 1.12 3.09
N VAL A 188 1.97 2.05 2.17
CA VAL A 188 1.78 1.80 0.74
C VAL A 188 2.90 2.52 0.00
N LEU A 189 3.54 1.83 -0.93
CA LEU A 189 4.52 2.39 -1.87
C LEU A 189 4.10 1.99 -3.28
N ASN A 190 3.80 2.99 -4.13
CA ASN A 190 3.37 2.80 -5.51
C ASN A 190 4.31 3.52 -6.49
N GLY A 191 4.64 2.85 -7.60
CA GLY A 191 5.32 3.44 -8.76
C GLY A 191 6.81 3.74 -8.58
N TYR A 192 7.44 3.20 -7.54
CA TYR A 192 8.85 3.45 -7.23
C TYR A 192 9.80 2.76 -8.23
N ARG A 193 10.73 3.53 -8.84
CA ARG A 193 11.54 3.05 -9.98
C ARG A 193 12.99 2.71 -9.63
N GLY A 194 13.36 2.70 -8.35
CA GLY A 194 14.66 2.20 -7.92
C GLY A 194 14.84 0.71 -8.19
N ILE A 195 16.08 0.25 -8.13
CA ILE A 195 16.44 -1.17 -8.37
C ILE A 195 16.38 -1.95 -7.05
N THR A 196 16.66 -1.28 -5.94
CA THR A 196 16.70 -1.89 -4.60
C THR A 196 15.77 -1.19 -3.61
N MET A 197 15.42 -1.88 -2.51
CA MET A 197 14.66 -1.32 -1.38
C MET A 197 15.41 -1.52 -0.04
N SER A 198 16.73 -1.38 -0.07
CA SER A 198 17.61 -1.64 1.10
C SER A 198 17.81 -0.39 1.97
N PHE A 199 16.71 0.21 2.40
CA PHE A 199 16.69 1.48 3.15
C PHE A 199 16.91 1.29 4.66
N ASP A 200 17.68 2.18 5.28
CA ASP A 200 18.07 2.07 6.70
C ASP A 200 16.86 2.08 7.64
N TRP A 201 15.83 2.87 7.31
CA TRP A 201 14.61 2.97 8.12
C TRP A 201 13.68 1.76 8.00
N MET A 202 13.80 0.91 6.98
CA MET A 202 12.79 -0.13 6.71
C MET A 202 12.77 -1.23 7.78
N GLY A 203 13.93 -1.62 8.29
CA GLY A 203 14.03 -2.54 9.43
C GLY A 203 13.54 -1.95 10.76
N SER A 204 13.34 -0.63 10.84
CA SER A 204 12.88 0.06 12.07
C SER A 204 11.36 0.11 12.23
N LEU A 205 10.59 -0.26 11.19
CA LEU A 205 9.12 -0.23 11.15
C LEU A 205 8.47 -1.36 11.96
N THR A 206 8.85 -1.49 13.23
CA THR A 206 8.49 -2.62 14.10
C THR A 206 6.99 -2.75 14.39
N GLN A 207 6.22 -1.66 14.24
CA GLN A 207 4.76 -1.64 14.42
C GLN A 207 3.97 -1.94 13.14
N LEU A 208 4.65 -2.11 11.99
CA LEU A 208 4.01 -2.26 10.69
C LEU A 208 3.18 -3.55 10.63
N LYS A 209 1.87 -3.40 10.43
CA LYS A 209 0.90 -4.49 10.30
C LYS A 209 0.59 -4.79 8.83
N LYS A 210 0.54 -3.77 7.97
CA LYS A 210 0.30 -3.93 6.53
C LYS A 210 1.34 -3.20 5.69
N LEU A 211 1.94 -3.91 4.73
CA LEU A 211 2.73 -3.33 3.66
C LEU A 211 2.09 -3.66 2.30
N THR A 212 2.00 -2.65 1.44
CA THR A 212 1.64 -2.81 0.03
C THR A 212 2.74 -2.20 -0.84
N LEU A 213 3.36 -3.02 -1.68
CA LEU A 213 4.30 -2.62 -2.72
C LEU A 213 3.63 -2.79 -4.08
N GLU A 214 3.61 -1.75 -4.90
CA GLU A 214 2.86 -1.75 -6.15
C GLU A 214 3.60 -1.02 -7.27
N ASP A 215 3.57 -1.58 -8.48
CA ASP A 215 4.14 -1.00 -9.70
C ASP A 215 5.61 -0.57 -9.55
N CYS A 216 6.34 -1.22 -8.64
CA CYS A 216 7.76 -1.02 -8.43
C CYS A 216 8.55 -1.79 -9.51
N ILE A 217 8.34 -1.40 -10.77
CA ILE A 217 8.64 -2.20 -11.97
C ILE A 217 10.13 -2.55 -12.16
N ASN A 218 11.05 -1.77 -11.60
CA ASN A 218 12.50 -1.96 -11.75
C ASN A 218 13.14 -2.76 -10.60
N CYS A 219 12.41 -3.01 -9.52
CA CYS A 219 12.95 -3.67 -8.34
C CYS A 219 13.20 -5.15 -8.59
N GLU A 220 14.46 -5.59 -8.53
CA GLU A 220 14.85 -6.98 -8.78
C GLU A 220 14.67 -7.90 -7.56
N TYR A 221 14.60 -7.32 -6.37
CA TYR A 221 14.55 -8.00 -5.08
C TYR A 221 13.50 -7.38 -4.15
N LEU A 222 12.86 -8.21 -3.33
CA LEU A 222 12.04 -7.71 -2.22
C LEU A 222 12.93 -7.22 -1.06
N PRO A 223 12.47 -6.22 -0.29
CA PRO A 223 13.19 -5.74 0.88
C PRO A 223 13.31 -6.80 2.01
N PRO A 224 14.23 -6.60 2.97
CA PRO A 224 14.49 -7.52 4.08
C PRO A 224 13.40 -7.43 5.18
N LEU A 225 12.19 -7.90 4.89
CA LEU A 225 11.02 -7.76 5.74
C LEU A 225 10.86 -8.86 6.80
N GLY A 226 11.57 -9.99 6.68
CA GLY A 226 11.35 -11.16 7.54
C GLY A 226 11.52 -10.94 9.04
N LYS A 227 12.30 -9.93 9.44
CA LYS A 227 12.54 -9.54 10.84
C LYS A 227 11.45 -8.62 11.42
N LEU A 228 10.43 -8.20 10.64
CA LEU A 228 9.32 -7.35 11.11
C LEU A 228 8.34 -8.14 12.00
N PRO A 229 8.18 -7.79 13.29
CA PRO A 229 7.46 -8.64 14.25
C PRO A 229 5.94 -8.50 14.20
N MET A 230 5.42 -7.36 13.72
CA MET A 230 3.98 -7.08 13.69
C MET A 230 3.33 -7.27 12.31
N LEU A 231 4.11 -7.58 11.26
CA LEU A 231 3.59 -7.65 9.89
C LEU A 231 2.57 -8.79 9.76
N GLN A 232 1.35 -8.43 9.39
CA GLN A 232 0.19 -9.31 9.24
C GLN A 232 -0.18 -9.51 7.78
N THR A 233 -0.15 -8.44 6.98
CA THR A 233 -0.50 -8.48 5.56
C THR A 233 0.63 -7.90 4.71
N LEU A 234 1.06 -8.66 3.72
CA LEU A 234 1.97 -8.20 2.67
C LEU A 234 1.28 -8.37 1.32
N GLU A 235 1.19 -7.28 0.56
CA GLU A 235 0.69 -7.27 -0.80
C GLU A 235 1.79 -6.76 -1.74
N VAL A 236 2.08 -7.52 -2.80
CA VAL A 236 3.11 -7.21 -3.80
C VAL A 236 2.45 -7.32 -5.18
N ARG A 237 2.33 -6.18 -5.86
CA ARG A 237 1.57 -6.05 -7.12
C ARG A 237 2.46 -5.41 -8.20
N GLY A 238 2.40 -5.90 -9.45
CA GLY A 238 3.01 -5.23 -10.60
C GLY A 238 4.54 -5.06 -10.56
N MET A 239 5.25 -5.77 -9.67
CA MET A 239 6.72 -5.73 -9.60
C MET A 239 7.34 -6.56 -10.72
N ARG A 240 7.22 -6.06 -11.96
CA ARG A 240 7.68 -6.75 -13.19
C ARG A 240 9.18 -7.07 -13.17
N GLY A 241 10.02 -6.34 -12.43
CA GLY A 241 11.46 -6.57 -12.33
C GLY A 241 11.86 -7.71 -11.39
N LEU A 242 10.98 -8.16 -10.49
CA LEU A 242 11.28 -9.14 -9.45
C LEU A 242 11.53 -10.51 -10.08
N LYS A 243 12.76 -11.02 -10.00
CA LYS A 243 13.16 -12.30 -10.62
C LYS A 243 13.11 -13.50 -9.67
N ARG A 244 13.40 -13.26 -8.39
CA ARG A 244 13.40 -14.29 -7.35
C ARG A 244 12.97 -13.76 -5.99
N VAL A 245 12.58 -14.66 -5.09
CA VAL A 245 12.39 -14.37 -3.67
C VAL A 245 13.24 -15.35 -2.87
N GLY A 246 14.40 -14.88 -2.38
CA GLY A 246 15.39 -15.67 -1.64
C GLY A 246 15.62 -15.19 -0.19
N ASN A 247 16.75 -15.61 0.39
CA ASN A 247 17.14 -15.30 1.78
C ASN A 247 17.20 -13.78 2.07
N GLU A 248 17.41 -12.96 1.05
CA GLU A 248 17.37 -11.49 1.12
C GLU A 248 16.06 -10.96 1.72
N PHE A 249 14.93 -11.58 1.39
CA PHE A 249 13.59 -11.23 1.87
C PHE A 249 13.40 -11.53 3.36
N LEU A 250 14.10 -12.54 3.88
CA LEU A 250 14.14 -12.85 5.32
C LEU A 250 14.99 -11.83 6.10
N GLY A 251 15.80 -11.02 5.41
CA GLY A 251 16.77 -10.12 6.02
C GLY A 251 17.96 -10.83 6.64
N ILE A 252 18.26 -12.05 6.19
CA ILE A 252 19.48 -12.79 6.55
C ILE A 252 20.63 -12.22 5.70
N LYS A 253 21.69 -11.75 6.36
CA LYS A 253 22.94 -11.39 5.65
C LYS A 253 23.87 -12.60 5.66
N ASN A 254 24.71 -12.76 4.63
CA ASN A 254 25.59 -13.94 4.49
C ASN A 254 26.58 -14.18 5.66
N ASN A 255 26.76 -13.19 6.54
CA ASN A 255 27.59 -13.31 7.76
C ASN A 255 26.78 -13.69 9.02
N ASP A 256 25.45 -13.80 8.96
CA ASP A 256 24.59 -14.18 10.09
C ASP A 256 24.69 -15.69 10.42
N SER A 257 25.56 -16.45 9.71
CA SER A 257 25.75 -17.90 9.84
C SER A 257 26.49 -18.35 11.12
N SER A 258 26.64 -17.46 12.12
CA SER A 258 27.21 -17.79 13.42
C SER A 258 26.44 -17.12 14.56
N SER A 259 26.04 -17.93 15.54
CA SER A 259 25.52 -17.55 16.87
C SER A 259 24.03 -17.18 16.98
N SER A 260 23.18 -18.21 17.06
CA SER A 260 22.42 -18.50 18.30
C SER A 260 21.64 -19.80 18.20
N SER A 261 21.65 -20.61 19.28
CA SER A 261 20.90 -21.87 19.39
C SER A 261 19.42 -21.63 19.74
N SER A 262 18.76 -20.79 18.96
CA SER A 262 17.36 -20.40 19.12
C SER A 262 16.67 -20.49 17.77
N SER A 263 15.53 -21.18 17.70
CA SER A 263 14.73 -21.26 16.48
C SER A 263 14.42 -19.87 15.96
N LEU A 264 14.95 -19.51 14.79
CA LEU A 264 14.70 -18.21 14.19
C LEU A 264 13.30 -18.20 13.59
N ILE A 265 12.49 -17.21 13.94
CA ILE A 265 11.13 -17.05 13.42
C ILE A 265 11.09 -15.81 12.53
N PHE A 266 10.92 -16.01 11.23
CA PHE A 266 10.69 -14.93 10.27
C PHE A 266 9.21 -14.77 10.00
N PHE A 267 8.76 -13.52 9.83
CA PHE A 267 7.34 -13.17 9.63
C PHE A 267 6.40 -13.77 10.69
N PRO A 268 6.66 -13.57 12.00
CA PRO A 268 5.99 -14.30 13.10
C PRO A 268 4.48 -14.06 13.21
N LYS A 269 3.94 -13.01 12.56
CA LYS A 269 2.50 -12.67 12.58
C LYS A 269 1.87 -12.60 11.18
N LEU A 270 2.60 -12.90 10.11
CA LEU A 270 2.10 -12.76 8.74
C LEU A 270 0.97 -13.78 8.54
N ASN A 271 -0.22 -13.27 8.22
CA ASN A 271 -1.46 -14.05 8.08
C ASN A 271 -1.99 -14.04 6.65
N ARG A 272 -1.69 -13.01 5.86
CA ARG A 272 -2.08 -12.88 4.45
C ARG A 272 -0.91 -12.42 3.59
N LEU A 273 -0.67 -13.16 2.51
CA LEU A 273 0.32 -12.85 1.49
C LEU A 273 -0.36 -12.82 0.12
N PHE A 274 -0.24 -11.71 -0.60
CA PHE A 274 -0.82 -11.53 -1.95
C PHE A 274 0.26 -11.13 -2.95
N PHE A 275 0.50 -11.97 -3.95
CA PHE A 275 1.42 -11.73 -5.05
C PHE A 275 0.62 -11.62 -6.36
N ASN A 276 0.76 -10.51 -7.08
CA ASN A 276 0.00 -10.24 -8.30
C ASN A 276 0.86 -9.63 -9.41
N LYS A 277 0.69 -10.08 -10.66
CA LYS A 277 1.37 -9.53 -11.85
C LYS A 277 2.91 -9.51 -11.70
N LEU A 278 3.49 -10.59 -11.17
CA LEU A 278 4.93 -10.76 -11.01
C LEU A 278 5.51 -11.51 -12.23
N GLU A 279 5.46 -10.85 -13.38
CA GLU A 279 5.71 -11.43 -14.71
C GLU A 279 7.07 -12.14 -14.88
N ASN A 280 8.10 -11.64 -14.20
CA ASN A 280 9.46 -12.19 -14.26
C ASN A 280 9.86 -13.02 -13.04
N LEU A 281 8.97 -13.23 -12.06
CA LEU A 281 9.29 -14.05 -10.89
C LEU A 281 9.38 -15.51 -11.32
N VAL A 282 10.58 -16.08 -11.24
CA VAL A 282 10.85 -17.47 -11.65
C VAL A 282 10.98 -18.38 -10.43
N ASP A 283 11.81 -17.97 -9.46
CA ASP A 283 12.28 -18.83 -8.37
C ASP A 283 11.90 -18.25 -7.01
N TRP A 284 11.24 -19.06 -6.17
CA TRP A 284 10.92 -18.70 -4.79
C TRP A 284 11.36 -19.86 -3.88
N GLU A 285 12.55 -19.72 -3.30
CA GLU A 285 13.18 -20.75 -2.50
C GLU A 285 14.13 -20.12 -1.48
N TYR A 286 14.23 -20.73 -0.29
CA TYR A 286 15.16 -20.31 0.75
C TYR A 286 16.21 -21.40 0.94
N GLU A 287 17.49 -21.04 0.79
CA GLU A 287 18.61 -22.00 0.80
C GLU A 287 18.89 -22.55 2.23
N ILE A 288 18.38 -21.86 3.26
CA ILE A 288 18.65 -22.17 4.67
C ILE A 288 17.34 -22.69 5.32
N THR A 289 17.32 -23.99 5.65
CA THR A 289 16.10 -24.71 6.08
C THR A 289 16.24 -25.50 7.39
N LYS A 290 17.38 -25.43 8.08
CA LYS A 290 17.55 -26.07 9.40
C LYS A 290 17.23 -25.09 10.52
N ASP A 291 16.35 -25.50 11.44
CA ASP A 291 16.00 -24.80 12.69
C ASP A 291 15.40 -23.38 12.52
N ILE A 292 14.80 -23.10 11.35
CA ILE A 292 14.12 -21.84 11.04
C ILE A 292 12.62 -22.09 10.82
N ALA A 293 11.76 -21.29 11.46
CA ALA A 293 10.34 -21.19 11.16
C ALA A 293 10.08 -19.94 10.30
N ILE A 294 9.38 -20.10 9.17
CA ILE A 294 9.09 -19.01 8.24
C ILE A 294 7.58 -18.90 8.06
N MET A 295 7.03 -17.70 8.29
CA MET A 295 5.60 -17.39 8.14
C MET A 295 4.66 -18.36 8.91
N PRO A 296 4.91 -18.67 10.20
CA PRO A 296 4.18 -19.73 10.92
C PRO A 296 2.67 -19.49 11.08
N CYS A 297 2.20 -18.24 10.93
CA CYS A 297 0.79 -17.88 11.05
C CYS A 297 0.07 -17.68 9.70
N LEU A 298 0.71 -17.98 8.57
CA LEU A 298 0.17 -17.72 7.24
C LEU A 298 -1.13 -18.49 7.01
N SER A 299 -2.24 -17.78 7.01
CA SER A 299 -3.58 -18.36 6.89
C SER A 299 -4.11 -18.30 5.46
N TYR A 300 -3.73 -17.28 4.70
CA TYR A 300 -4.16 -17.08 3.32
C TYR A 300 -2.98 -16.68 2.44
N CYS A 301 -2.80 -17.40 1.33
CA CYS A 301 -1.89 -17.02 0.28
C CYS A 301 -2.65 -16.99 -1.06
N GLU A 302 -2.46 -15.91 -1.81
CA GLU A 302 -3.16 -15.66 -3.06
C GLU A 302 -2.11 -15.20 -4.08
N ILE A 303 -1.96 -15.96 -5.16
CA ILE A 303 -0.94 -15.77 -6.18
C ILE A 303 -1.64 -15.70 -7.53
N ASP A 304 -1.65 -14.52 -8.11
CA ASP A 304 -2.33 -14.24 -9.37
C ASP A 304 -1.36 -13.72 -10.42
N HIS A 305 -1.55 -14.14 -11.67
CA HIS A 305 -0.84 -13.61 -12.83
C HIS A 305 0.71 -13.62 -12.69
N CYS A 306 1.26 -14.72 -12.17
CA CYS A 306 2.70 -14.95 -12.00
C CYS A 306 3.17 -16.10 -12.92
N PRO A 307 3.27 -15.88 -14.24
CA PRO A 307 3.33 -16.96 -15.23
C PRO A 307 4.61 -17.79 -15.24
N LYS A 308 5.74 -17.26 -14.71
CA LYS A 308 7.05 -17.93 -14.72
C LYS A 308 7.41 -18.63 -13.41
N LEU A 309 6.62 -18.45 -12.36
CA LEU A 309 6.91 -18.96 -11.02
C LEU A 309 6.81 -20.50 -11.03
N LYS A 310 7.95 -21.17 -10.77
CA LYS A 310 8.07 -22.62 -10.94
C LYS A 310 7.42 -23.45 -9.83
N ALA A 311 7.56 -22.99 -8.58
CA ALA A 311 7.21 -23.75 -7.38
C ALA A 311 6.98 -22.80 -6.20
N LEU A 312 6.28 -23.28 -5.16
CA LEU A 312 6.30 -22.63 -3.84
C LEU A 312 7.40 -23.23 -2.96
N PRO A 313 7.97 -22.46 -2.02
CA PRO A 313 8.92 -22.99 -1.05
C PRO A 313 8.36 -24.16 -0.23
N ASN A 314 9.20 -25.15 0.07
CA ASN A 314 8.82 -26.37 0.80
C ASN A 314 8.11 -26.15 2.16
N HIS A 315 8.30 -25.00 2.83
CA HIS A 315 7.61 -24.70 4.08
C HIS A 315 6.10 -24.45 3.91
N PHE A 316 5.62 -24.07 2.71
CA PHE A 316 4.19 -24.01 2.41
C PHE A 316 3.53 -25.39 2.48
N LEU A 317 4.23 -26.45 2.05
CA LEU A 317 3.76 -27.84 2.16
C LEU A 317 3.66 -28.33 3.62
N GLN A 318 4.36 -27.65 4.54
CA GLN A 318 4.41 -27.95 5.98
C GLN A 318 3.58 -26.97 6.83
N ALA A 319 2.96 -25.95 6.22
CA ALA A 319 2.26 -24.88 6.91
C ALA A 319 0.89 -25.35 7.44
N THR A 320 0.85 -25.81 8.69
CA THR A 320 -0.38 -26.26 9.37
C THR A 320 -1.40 -25.13 9.62
N SER A 321 -1.01 -23.87 9.44
CA SER A 321 -1.84 -22.68 9.60
C SER A 321 -2.56 -22.25 8.31
N LEU A 322 -2.16 -22.77 7.14
CA LEU A 322 -2.69 -22.35 5.84
C LEU A 322 -4.12 -22.88 5.62
N LYS A 323 -5.08 -21.95 5.49
CA LYS A 323 -6.52 -22.24 5.34
C LYS A 323 -7.01 -22.10 3.90
N GLY A 324 -6.35 -21.27 3.11
CA GLY A 324 -6.66 -21.09 1.69
C GLY A 324 -5.41 -20.72 0.90
N LEU A 325 -5.19 -21.46 -0.19
CA LEU A 325 -4.22 -21.14 -1.22
C LEU A 325 -4.99 -20.94 -2.53
N ASP A 326 -4.98 -19.72 -3.05
CA ASP A 326 -5.55 -19.38 -4.35
C ASP A 326 -4.42 -19.16 -5.37
N ILE A 327 -4.53 -19.80 -6.53
CA ILE A 327 -3.57 -19.73 -7.63
C ILE A 327 -4.34 -19.47 -8.93
N SER A 328 -4.31 -18.22 -9.38
CA SER A 328 -4.94 -17.75 -10.62
C SER A 328 -3.88 -17.37 -11.64
N ASP A 329 -4.13 -17.62 -12.92
CA ASP A 329 -3.29 -17.18 -14.06
C ASP A 329 -1.76 -17.48 -13.97
N CYS A 330 -1.40 -18.53 -13.22
CA CYS A 330 -0.04 -19.04 -13.06
C CYS A 330 0.10 -20.44 -13.69
N PRO A 331 0.25 -20.58 -15.02
CA PRO A 331 0.27 -21.88 -15.72
C PRO A 331 1.34 -22.86 -15.20
N VAL A 332 2.57 -22.38 -14.98
CA VAL A 332 3.67 -23.24 -14.48
C VAL A 332 3.41 -23.68 -13.04
N LEU A 333 2.99 -22.75 -12.17
CA LEU A 333 2.73 -23.06 -10.77
C LEU A 333 1.52 -23.99 -10.59
N LYS A 334 0.50 -23.91 -11.46
CA LYS A 334 -0.63 -24.85 -11.45
C LYS A 334 -0.17 -26.29 -11.74
N GLN A 335 0.69 -26.48 -12.75
CA GLN A 335 1.29 -27.80 -13.04
C GLN A 335 2.11 -28.34 -11.86
N TRP A 336 2.86 -27.47 -11.17
CA TRP A 336 3.54 -27.84 -9.93
C TRP A 336 2.54 -28.25 -8.86
N ALA A 337 1.52 -27.43 -8.58
CA ALA A 337 0.55 -27.68 -7.51
C ALA A 337 -0.28 -28.97 -7.74
N GLU A 338 -0.58 -29.32 -8.99
CA GLU A 338 -1.25 -30.57 -9.37
C GLU A 338 -0.46 -31.82 -8.98
N ILE A 339 0.88 -31.77 -8.92
CA ILE A 339 1.74 -32.89 -8.47
C ILE A 339 1.65 -33.07 -6.95
N TYR A 340 1.38 -32.01 -6.19
CA TYR A 340 1.34 -31.99 -4.73
C TYR A 340 -0.10 -31.97 -4.21
N HIS A 341 -0.84 -33.08 -4.42
CA HIS A 341 -2.26 -33.30 -4.06
C HIS A 341 -2.67 -33.05 -2.58
N HIS A 342 -1.75 -32.62 -1.71
CA HIS A 342 -1.97 -32.33 -0.29
C HIS A 342 -2.08 -30.82 0.02
N LEU A 343 -1.89 -29.94 -0.96
CA LEU A 343 -2.11 -28.51 -0.79
C LEU A 343 -3.62 -28.18 -0.71
N PRO A 344 -4.06 -27.32 0.23
CA PRO A 344 -5.43 -26.82 0.29
C PRO A 344 -5.66 -25.75 -0.79
N ILE A 345 -5.62 -26.17 -2.06
CA ILE A 345 -5.90 -25.32 -3.22
C ILE A 345 -7.39 -25.03 -3.23
N THR A 346 -7.75 -23.81 -2.88
CA THR A 346 -9.11 -23.29 -2.99
C THR A 346 -9.23 -22.52 -4.29
N SER A 347 -10.07 -22.98 -5.22
CA SER A 347 -10.43 -22.20 -6.41
C SER A 347 -11.35 -21.03 -6.01
N TYR A 348 -10.77 -19.99 -5.39
CA TYR A 348 -11.53 -18.83 -4.97
C TYR A 348 -11.74 -17.90 -6.18
N CYS A 349 -13.00 -17.76 -6.60
CA CYS A 349 -13.29 -17.15 -7.90
C CYS A 349 -13.00 -15.65 -7.95
N GLU A 350 -12.87 -15.14 -9.18
CA GLU A 350 -12.52 -13.77 -9.59
C GLU A 350 -13.32 -12.64 -8.91
N LYS A 351 -14.46 -12.96 -8.29
CA LYS A 351 -15.30 -12.03 -7.52
C LYS A 351 -14.52 -11.28 -6.44
N ARG A 352 -13.60 -11.95 -5.71
CA ARG A 352 -12.80 -11.28 -4.66
C ARG A 352 -11.74 -10.33 -5.25
N ARG A 353 -11.26 -10.60 -6.47
CA ARG A 353 -10.33 -9.72 -7.21
C ARG A 353 -11.03 -8.44 -7.64
N HIS A 354 -12.18 -8.56 -8.34
CA HIS A 354 -13.02 -7.40 -8.64
C HIS A 354 -13.33 -6.61 -7.37
N PHE A 355 -13.66 -7.29 -6.26
CA PHE A 355 -14.03 -6.65 -5.02
C PHE A 355 -12.91 -5.85 -4.32
N LEU A 356 -11.68 -6.39 -4.20
CA LEU A 356 -10.57 -5.65 -3.57
C LEU A 356 -10.12 -4.44 -4.40
N GLU A 357 -10.19 -4.55 -5.74
CA GLU A 357 -10.00 -3.41 -6.62
C GLU A 357 -11.15 -2.41 -6.50
N THR A 358 -12.41 -2.87 -6.42
CA THR A 358 -13.57 -2.02 -6.16
C THR A 358 -13.53 -1.35 -4.78
N GLN A 359 -13.02 -1.97 -3.71
CA GLN A 359 -12.84 -1.27 -2.42
C GLN A 359 -11.73 -0.22 -2.47
N ARG A 360 -10.65 -0.48 -3.21
CA ARG A 360 -9.62 0.53 -3.42
C ARG A 360 -10.18 1.69 -4.24
N ARG A 361 -10.85 1.39 -5.35
CA ARG A 361 -11.53 2.38 -6.21
C ARG A 361 -12.62 3.12 -5.45
N ALA A 362 -13.37 2.47 -4.57
CA ALA A 362 -14.36 3.10 -3.67
C ALA A 362 -13.69 3.94 -2.57
N LEU A 363 -12.44 3.64 -2.17
CA LEU A 363 -11.65 4.50 -1.28
C LEU A 363 -11.03 5.68 -2.02
N GLU A 364 -10.55 5.51 -3.24
CA GLU A 364 -10.10 6.58 -4.15
C GLU A 364 -11.26 7.48 -4.56
N PHE A 365 -12.45 6.91 -4.75
CA PHE A 365 -13.69 7.61 -5.01
C PHE A 365 -14.24 8.31 -3.76
N LEU A 366 -14.25 7.68 -2.58
CA LEU A 366 -14.55 8.39 -1.34
C LEU A 366 -13.54 9.52 -1.06
N ARG A 367 -12.27 9.38 -1.49
CA ARG A 367 -11.29 10.49 -1.51
C ARG A 367 -11.67 11.59 -2.51
N GLN A 368 -12.22 11.26 -3.69
CA GLN A 368 -12.83 12.23 -4.62
C GLN A 368 -14.17 12.82 -4.13
N LEU A 369 -14.74 12.32 -3.02
CA LEU A 369 -16.05 12.77 -2.50
C LEU A 369 -15.98 13.56 -1.18
N THR A 370 -14.86 13.49 -0.44
CA THR A 370 -14.60 14.39 0.71
C THR A 370 -13.92 15.71 0.33
N ILE A 371 -13.83 16.02 -0.97
CA ILE A 371 -13.06 17.13 -1.55
C ILE A 371 -13.90 17.81 -2.64
#